data_AF-A0A7V9TEQ2-F1
#
_entry.id   AF-A0A7V9TEQ2-F1
#
_cell.length_a   1.000
_cell.length_b   1.000
_cell.length_c   1.000
_cell.angle_alpha   90.00
_cell.angle_beta   90.00
_cell.angle_gamma   90.00
#
_symmetry.space_group_name_H-M   'P 1'
#
loop_
_entity.id
_entity.type
_entity.pdbx_description
1 polymer ?
#
loop_
_entity_poly.entity_id
_entity_poly.type
_entity_poly.pdbx_seq_one_letter_code
_entity_poly.pdbx_strand_id
1 'polypeptide(L)'
;MQHGQQSEHGTAGESPGQIRVRLLFFGAARDAAGGSDETQLSVNAPATVASAFAEVLDAYPELRRFGRSLLVAVNQEYASPDEAVRDGDEMAVFPPVSGGSEETEKKKEEEEGSHDFFELTIEPIDVGTVARRVVPRKCGATVTLDGYAREWTKGRRTLHLVYDAYAPMAVAEMRRLGREAHKRFDIEHIGIVHRTGRTD
;
A
#
# COMPACT_ATOMS: atom_id res chain seq x y z
N MET A 1 54.59 25.96 -42.16
CA MET A 1 54.70 24.52 -41.85
C MET A 1 53.89 24.23 -40.60
N GLN A 2 52.83 23.41 -40.77
CA GLN A 2 52.18 22.49 -39.83
C GLN A 2 51.48 23.06 -38.57
N HIS A 3 50.15 22.93 -38.39
CA HIS A 3 49.22 21.78 -38.31
C HIS A 3 48.99 21.26 -36.87
N GLY A 4 47.71 20.97 -36.57
CA GLY A 4 47.20 20.27 -35.37
C GLY A 4 46.35 21.19 -34.50
N GLN A 5 45.03 21.39 -34.68
CA GLN A 5 43.89 20.46 -34.64
C GLN A 5 43.69 19.69 -33.31
N GLN A 6 42.55 20.02 -32.68
CA GLN A 6 41.66 19.20 -31.83
C GLN A 6 42.12 18.75 -30.45
N SER A 7 41.28 19.03 -29.45
CA SER A 7 40.54 17.99 -28.70
C SER A 7 39.46 18.65 -27.84
N GLU A 8 38.25 18.74 -28.41
CA GLU A 8 37.02 18.90 -27.65
C GLU A 8 36.83 17.62 -26.80
N HIS A 9 36.95 17.72 -25.48
CA HIS A 9 36.43 16.68 -24.61
C HIS A 9 34.92 16.84 -24.52
N GLY A 10 34.24 16.22 -25.49
CA GLY A 10 32.88 15.77 -25.28
C GLY A 10 32.88 14.81 -24.09
N THR A 11 32.31 15.25 -22.98
CA THR A 11 31.81 14.32 -21.96
C THR A 11 30.68 13.55 -22.65
N ALA A 12 31.00 12.36 -23.13
CA ALA A 12 30.01 11.38 -23.53
C ALA A 12 29.04 11.23 -22.36
N GLY A 13 27.82 11.74 -22.53
CA GLY A 13 26.73 11.44 -21.61
C GLY A 13 26.57 9.93 -21.64
N GLU A 14 26.86 9.28 -20.51
CA GLU A 14 26.24 7.98 -20.24
C GLU A 14 24.74 8.22 -20.44
N SER A 15 24.18 7.61 -21.48
CA SER A 15 22.73 7.52 -21.61
C SER A 15 22.22 7.02 -20.27
N PRO A 16 21.34 7.77 -19.57
CA PRO A 16 20.84 7.32 -18.29
C PRO A 16 20.25 5.94 -18.50
N GLY A 17 20.80 4.94 -17.81
CA GLY A 17 20.32 3.57 -17.93
C GLY A 17 18.83 3.59 -17.59
N GLN A 18 17.98 3.02 -18.42
CA GLN A 18 16.55 2.99 -18.11
C GLN A 18 16.24 1.74 -17.30
N ILE A 19 15.47 1.89 -16.23
CA ILE A 19 14.96 0.77 -15.44
C ILE A 19 13.44 0.68 -15.63
N ARG A 20 12.89 -0.53 -15.58
CA ARG A 20 11.45 -0.78 -15.65
C ARG A 20 10.90 -1.01 -14.26
N VAL A 21 9.90 -0.23 -13.90
CA VAL A 21 9.20 -0.32 -12.63
C VAL A 21 7.76 -0.77 -12.91
N ARG A 22 7.27 -1.73 -12.14
CA ARG A 22 5.87 -2.14 -12.19
C ARG A 22 5.06 -1.22 -11.29
N LEU A 23 4.14 -0.45 -11.86
CA LEU A 23 3.28 0.45 -11.10
C LEU A 23 1.97 -0.25 -10.74
N LEU A 24 1.51 -0.06 -9.51
CA LEU A 24 0.20 -0.48 -9.03
C LEU A 24 -0.60 0.72 -8.55
N PHE A 25 -1.87 0.82 -8.94
CA PHE A 25 -2.74 1.92 -8.52
C PHE A 25 -3.96 1.42 -7.73
N PHE A 26 -4.24 2.06 -6.59
CA PHE A 26 -5.37 1.67 -5.72
C PHE A 26 -6.32 2.84 -5.45
N GLY A 27 -7.60 2.54 -5.24
CA GLY A 27 -8.64 3.50 -4.91
C GLY A 27 -8.71 4.65 -5.90
N ALA A 28 -8.86 5.87 -5.37
CA ALA A 28 -9.01 7.07 -6.20
C ALA A 28 -7.76 7.41 -7.06
N ALA A 29 -6.59 6.83 -6.75
CA ALA A 29 -5.40 6.93 -7.60
C ALA A 29 -5.54 6.08 -8.87
N ARG A 30 -6.17 4.90 -8.78
CA ARG A 30 -6.50 4.06 -9.94
C ARG A 30 -7.44 4.77 -10.91
N ASP A 31 -8.49 5.38 -10.38
CA ASP A 31 -9.43 6.15 -11.20
C ASP A 31 -8.72 7.32 -11.93
N ALA A 32 -7.78 7.99 -11.24
CA ALA A 32 -6.96 9.04 -11.86
C ALA A 32 -5.96 8.50 -12.89
N ALA A 33 -5.47 7.27 -12.71
CA ALA A 33 -4.55 6.61 -13.64
C ALA A 33 -5.28 5.97 -14.85
N GLY A 34 -6.58 6.23 -15.03
CA GLY A 34 -7.38 5.72 -16.15
C GLY A 34 -7.97 4.32 -15.92
N GLY A 35 -8.02 3.85 -14.67
CA GLY A 35 -8.69 2.60 -14.29
C GLY A 35 -7.86 1.32 -14.44
N SER A 36 -6.57 1.44 -14.80
CA SER A 36 -5.68 0.27 -14.87
C SER A 36 -5.11 -0.05 -13.48
N ASP A 37 -5.20 -1.31 -13.06
CA ASP A 37 -4.68 -1.78 -11.76
C ASP A 37 -3.15 -1.81 -11.76
N GLU A 38 -2.55 -2.19 -12.90
CA GLU A 38 -1.10 -2.26 -13.06
C GLU A 38 -0.64 -1.76 -14.43
N THR A 39 0.59 -1.28 -14.49
CA THR A 39 1.28 -0.91 -15.73
C THR A 39 2.80 -1.03 -15.55
N GLN A 40 3.55 -0.94 -16.65
CA GLN A 40 5.01 -0.80 -16.60
C GLN A 40 5.40 0.60 -17.04
N LEU A 41 6.29 1.23 -16.26
CA LEU A 41 6.88 2.51 -16.60
C LEU A 41 8.40 2.37 -16.63
N SER A 42 9.01 2.92 -17.68
CA SER A 42 10.46 2.97 -17.81
C SER A 42 10.97 4.30 -17.29
N VAL A 43 11.74 4.28 -16.20
CA VAL A 43 12.27 5.49 -15.53
C VAL A 43 13.77 5.61 -15.68
N ASN A 44 14.29 6.83 -15.65
CA ASN A 44 15.71 7.09 -15.82
C ASN A 44 16.50 6.72 -14.55
N ALA A 45 17.59 5.96 -14.71
CA ALA A 45 18.50 5.64 -13.62
C ALA A 45 19.71 6.60 -13.57
N PRO A 46 20.27 6.84 -12.37
CA PRO A 46 19.84 6.32 -11.07
C PRO A 46 18.49 6.91 -10.64
N ALA A 47 17.57 6.05 -10.19
CA ALA A 47 16.23 6.42 -9.79
C ALA A 47 16.07 6.38 -8.27
N THR A 48 15.44 7.41 -7.73
CA THR A 48 14.89 7.44 -6.37
C THR A 48 13.37 7.33 -6.44
N VAL A 49 12.71 7.06 -5.32
CA VAL A 49 11.25 7.09 -5.25
C VAL A 49 10.72 8.44 -5.71
N ALA A 50 11.35 9.54 -5.30
CA ALA A 50 10.96 10.89 -5.72
C ALA A 50 11.07 11.09 -7.24
N SER A 51 12.18 10.66 -7.86
CA SER A 51 12.39 10.85 -9.29
C SER A 51 11.47 9.93 -10.11
N ALA A 52 11.35 8.66 -9.72
CA ALA A 52 10.43 7.73 -10.36
C ALA A 52 8.98 8.19 -10.22
N PHE A 53 8.57 8.66 -9.04
CA PHE A 53 7.22 9.19 -8.82
C PHE A 53 6.95 10.48 -9.62
N ALA A 54 7.96 11.34 -9.83
CA ALA A 54 7.82 12.48 -10.74
C ALA A 54 7.53 12.02 -12.18
N GLU A 55 8.21 10.98 -12.67
CA GLU A 55 7.91 10.39 -13.98
C GLU A 55 6.50 9.77 -14.03
N VAL A 56 6.04 9.16 -12.93
CA VAL A 56 4.63 8.70 -12.80
C VAL A 56 3.65 9.87 -12.92
N LEU A 57 3.92 11.00 -12.27
CA LEU A 57 3.06 12.20 -12.33
C LEU A 57 3.09 12.89 -13.70
N ASP A 58 4.13 12.67 -14.49
CA ASP A 58 4.21 13.15 -15.88
C ASP A 58 3.44 12.23 -16.83
N ALA A 59 3.52 10.91 -16.62
CA ALA A 59 2.72 9.93 -17.36
C ALA A 59 1.22 9.97 -17.01
N TYR A 60 0.88 10.31 -15.76
CA TYR A 60 -0.48 10.36 -15.23
C TYR A 60 -0.78 11.72 -14.56
N PRO A 61 -0.99 12.80 -15.33
CA PRO A 61 -1.15 14.16 -14.78
C PRO A 61 -2.32 14.31 -13.80
N GLU A 62 -3.39 13.53 -13.95
CA GLU A 62 -4.55 13.54 -13.06
C GLU A 62 -4.21 13.14 -11.61
N LEU A 63 -3.13 12.39 -11.39
CA LEU A 63 -2.66 12.07 -10.03
C LEU A 63 -2.21 13.32 -9.26
N ARG A 64 -1.82 14.40 -9.97
CA ARG A 64 -1.40 15.67 -9.34
C ARG A 64 -2.52 16.31 -8.52
N ARG A 65 -3.79 15.98 -8.77
CA ARG A 65 -4.95 16.47 -7.99
C ARG A 65 -4.90 16.09 -6.50
N PHE A 66 -4.19 15.01 -6.17
CA PHE A 66 -4.00 14.56 -4.79
C PHE A 66 -2.83 15.26 -4.09
N GLY A 67 -1.97 15.96 -4.83
CA GLY A 67 -0.80 16.66 -4.29
C GLY A 67 0.09 15.74 -3.44
N ARG A 68 0.41 16.18 -2.23
CA ARG A 68 1.28 15.45 -1.27
C ARG A 68 0.55 14.38 -0.45
N SER A 69 -0.73 14.14 -0.71
CA SER A 69 -1.50 13.13 0.05
C SER A 69 -1.30 11.71 -0.46
N LEU A 70 -0.75 11.53 -1.67
CA LEU A 70 -0.45 10.19 -2.19
C LEU A 70 0.68 9.56 -1.38
N LEU A 71 0.45 8.32 -0.99
CA LEU A 71 1.43 7.45 -0.40
C LEU A 71 2.04 6.58 -1.51
N VAL A 72 3.32 6.26 -1.33
CA VAL A 72 4.08 5.38 -2.22
C VAL A 72 4.63 4.24 -1.39
N ALA A 73 4.46 3.02 -1.87
CA ALA A 73 5.12 1.84 -1.33
C ALA A 73 5.97 1.19 -2.43
N VAL A 74 7.17 0.74 -2.07
CA VAL A 74 8.05 -0.04 -2.95
C VAL A 74 8.18 -1.43 -2.35
N ASN A 75 7.90 -2.46 -3.16
CA ASN A 75 7.99 -3.86 -2.75
C ASN A 75 7.27 -4.17 -1.41
N GLN A 76 6.03 -3.68 -1.25
CA GLN A 76 5.16 -3.88 -0.07
C GLN A 76 5.57 -3.10 1.20
N GLU A 77 6.52 -2.18 1.10
CA GLU A 77 6.91 -1.30 2.21
C GLU A 77 6.68 0.17 1.85
N TYR A 78 6.20 0.97 2.80
CA TYR A 78 6.15 2.42 2.64
C TYR A 78 7.54 2.95 2.30
N ALA A 79 7.64 3.70 1.22
CA ALA A 79 8.92 4.14 0.67
C ALA A 79 9.17 5.61 0.97
N SER A 80 10.38 5.92 1.42
CA SER A 80 10.80 7.32 1.60
C SER A 80 11.18 7.93 0.24
N PRO A 81 11.02 9.26 0.03
CA PRO A 81 11.33 9.89 -1.25
C PRO A 81 12.76 9.67 -1.74
N ASP A 82 13.72 9.50 -0.82
CA ASP A 82 15.16 9.36 -1.12
C ASP A 82 15.60 7.90 -1.34
N GLU A 83 14.70 6.94 -1.16
CA GLU A 83 15.01 5.52 -1.33
C GLU A 83 15.28 5.19 -2.81
N ALA A 84 16.27 4.32 -3.06
CA ALA A 84 16.65 3.94 -4.41
C ALA A 84 15.66 2.94 -5.00
N VAL A 85 15.26 3.16 -6.25
CA VAL A 85 14.40 2.25 -7.03
C VAL A 85 15.24 1.51 -8.05
N ARG A 86 15.02 0.20 -8.17
CA ARG A 86 15.79 -0.72 -9.01
C ARG A 86 14.94 -1.25 -10.17
N ASP A 87 15.62 -1.78 -11.18
CA ASP A 87 14.95 -2.49 -12.27
C ASP A 87 14.15 -3.68 -11.75
N GLY A 88 12.90 -3.77 -12.19
CA GLY A 88 11.94 -4.79 -11.76
C GLY A 88 11.22 -4.49 -10.45
N ASP A 89 11.56 -3.40 -9.75
CA ASP A 89 10.84 -3.03 -8.52
C ASP A 89 9.38 -2.75 -8.81
N GLU A 90 8.56 -3.01 -7.79
CA GLU A 90 7.14 -2.70 -7.82
C GLU A 90 6.87 -1.46 -6.96
N MET A 91 6.17 -0.49 -7.53
CA MET A 91 5.80 0.77 -6.90
C MET A 91 4.29 0.93 -6.86
N ALA A 92 3.72 0.86 -5.67
CA ALA A 92 2.31 1.07 -5.41
C ALA A 92 2.03 2.54 -5.08
N VAL A 93 1.02 3.12 -5.73
CA VAL A 93 0.56 4.49 -5.51
C VAL A 93 -0.90 4.45 -5.04
N PHE A 94 -1.16 5.07 -3.89
CA PHE A 94 -2.49 5.06 -3.31
C PHE A 94 -2.77 6.32 -2.46
N PRO A 95 -4.03 6.75 -2.36
CA PRO A 95 -4.44 7.80 -1.43
C PRO A 95 -4.24 7.34 0.03
N PRO A 96 -4.32 8.25 1.02
CA PRO A 96 -4.20 7.84 2.42
C PRO A 96 -5.29 6.82 2.75
N VAL A 97 -4.90 5.79 3.50
CA VAL A 97 -5.82 4.73 3.93
C VAL A 97 -6.89 5.31 4.84
N SER A 98 -8.11 4.74 4.80
CA SER A 98 -9.30 5.28 5.48
C SER A 98 -9.28 5.19 7.03
N GLY A 99 -8.15 4.86 7.64
CA GLY A 99 -7.95 4.89 9.08
C GLY A 99 -6.55 4.40 9.48
N GLY A 100 -5.90 5.10 10.42
CA GLY A 100 -4.58 4.78 10.96
C GLY A 100 -3.70 6.04 11.09
N SER A 101 -3.02 6.20 12.24
CA SER A 101 -1.96 7.20 12.42
C SER A 101 -0.61 6.60 12.05
N GLU A 102 0.20 7.35 11.30
CA GLU A 102 1.48 6.91 10.73
C GLU A 102 2.56 6.70 11.81
N GLU A 103 2.72 5.48 12.32
CA GLU A 103 3.94 5.07 13.03
C GLU A 103 4.25 3.58 12.72
N THR A 104 5.34 3.36 11.98
CA THR A 104 5.81 2.03 11.58
C THR A 104 7.15 1.73 12.24
N GLU A 105 7.13 1.05 13.38
CA GLU A 105 8.34 0.42 13.93
C GLU A 105 8.48 -1.02 13.42
N LYS A 106 9.65 -1.31 12.84
CA LYS A 106 10.04 -2.62 12.32
C LYS A 106 10.49 -3.53 13.46
N LYS A 107 9.87 -4.72 13.58
CA LYS A 107 10.48 -5.94 14.13
C LYS A 107 9.74 -7.17 13.57
N LYS A 108 10.52 -8.07 12.96
CA LYS A 108 10.10 -9.42 12.56
C LYS A 108 10.29 -10.34 13.75
N GLU A 109 9.28 -11.13 14.06
CA GLU A 109 9.39 -12.43 14.73
C GLU A 109 8.06 -13.16 14.50
N GLU A 110 8.16 -14.43 14.12
CA GLU A 110 7.05 -15.37 13.96
C GLU A 110 6.93 -16.15 15.28
N GLU A 111 5.74 -16.16 15.89
CA GLU A 111 5.40 -17.12 16.93
C GLU A 111 4.34 -18.09 16.39
N GLU A 112 4.76 -19.33 16.15
CA GLU A 112 3.88 -20.48 15.96
C GLU A 112 3.23 -20.82 17.31
N GLY A 113 1.89 -20.75 17.37
CA GLY A 113 1.11 -21.10 18.55
C GLY A 113 -0.10 -20.21 18.82
N SER A 114 -0.20 -19.07 18.13
CA SER A 114 -1.36 -18.18 18.23
C SER A 114 -2.53 -18.67 17.38
N HIS A 115 -3.75 -18.67 17.94
CA HIS A 115 -5.00 -18.85 17.18
C HIS A 115 -5.45 -17.55 16.48
N ASP A 116 -4.58 -16.53 16.45
CA ASP A 116 -4.84 -15.30 15.70
C ASP A 116 -4.98 -15.56 14.20
N PHE A 117 -5.77 -14.73 13.54
CA PHE A 117 -5.92 -14.79 12.09
C PHE A 117 -6.14 -13.41 11.49
N PHE A 118 -5.63 -13.22 10.28
CA PHE A 118 -5.65 -11.95 9.56
C PHE A 118 -5.94 -12.23 8.08
N GLU A 119 -7.11 -11.81 7.62
CA GLU A 119 -7.67 -12.26 6.34
C GLU A 119 -8.26 -11.11 5.53
N LEU A 120 -8.08 -11.20 4.22
CA LEU A 120 -8.82 -10.42 3.23
C LEU A 120 -9.81 -11.34 2.53
N THR A 121 -11.02 -10.85 2.29
CA THR A 121 -12.07 -11.57 1.58
C THR A 121 -12.81 -10.64 0.63
N ILE A 122 -13.41 -11.18 -0.43
CA ILE A 122 -14.37 -10.45 -1.27
C ILE A 122 -15.83 -10.76 -0.87
N GLU A 123 -16.01 -11.82 -0.08
CA GLU A 123 -17.31 -12.31 0.36
C GLU A 123 -17.85 -11.51 1.55
N PRO A 124 -19.18 -11.45 1.73
CA PRO A 124 -19.78 -10.91 2.95
C PRO A 124 -19.22 -11.57 4.22
N ILE A 125 -18.96 -10.76 5.24
CA ILE A 125 -18.40 -11.23 6.52
C ILE A 125 -19.56 -11.65 7.44
N ASP A 126 -19.56 -12.92 7.85
CA ASP A 126 -20.41 -13.40 8.95
C ASP A 126 -19.69 -13.18 10.28
N VAL A 127 -20.06 -12.10 10.97
CA VAL A 127 -19.44 -11.68 12.24
C VAL A 127 -19.50 -12.80 13.29
N GLY A 128 -20.60 -13.54 13.38
CA GLY A 128 -20.75 -14.60 14.37
C GLY A 128 -19.81 -15.78 14.15
N THR A 129 -19.55 -16.12 12.89
CA THR A 129 -18.60 -17.16 12.47
C THR A 129 -17.17 -16.72 12.74
N VAL A 130 -16.84 -15.46 12.43
CA VAL A 130 -15.53 -14.88 12.74
C VAL A 130 -15.29 -14.85 14.24
N ALA A 131 -16.22 -14.32 15.03
CA ALA A 131 -16.08 -14.18 16.48
C ALA A 131 -15.85 -15.54 17.17
N ARG A 132 -16.52 -16.61 16.71
CA ARG A 132 -16.38 -17.96 17.26
C ARG A 132 -14.97 -18.54 17.12
N ARG A 133 -14.15 -18.06 16.19
CA ARG A 133 -12.77 -18.52 15.99
C ARG A 133 -11.82 -18.08 17.12
N VAL A 134 -12.16 -17.04 17.87
CA VAL A 134 -11.33 -16.47 18.96
C VAL A 134 -11.92 -16.69 20.36
N VAL A 135 -12.67 -17.79 20.58
CA VAL A 135 -13.33 -18.08 21.88
C VAL A 135 -12.64 -19.24 22.60
N PRO A 136 -11.50 -19.00 23.27
CA PRO A 136 -10.85 -20.03 24.08
C PRO A 136 -11.62 -20.25 25.39
N ARG A 137 -11.58 -21.47 25.91
CA ARG A 137 -12.32 -21.86 27.13
C ARG A 137 -11.97 -21.05 28.39
N LYS A 138 -10.79 -20.43 28.42
CA LYS A 138 -10.31 -19.62 29.55
C LYS A 138 -10.82 -18.17 29.54
N CYS A 139 -11.45 -17.73 28.44
CA CYS A 139 -11.98 -16.38 28.33
C CYS A 139 -13.50 -16.38 28.58
N GLY A 140 -13.97 -15.41 29.36
CA GLY A 140 -15.40 -15.23 29.67
C GLY A 140 -16.17 -14.36 28.68
N ALA A 141 -15.48 -13.68 27.76
CA ALA A 141 -16.08 -12.75 26.81
C ALA A 141 -15.28 -12.65 25.51
N THR A 142 -15.97 -12.21 24.46
CA THR A 142 -15.39 -11.79 23.18
C THR A 142 -15.93 -10.41 22.85
N VAL A 143 -15.07 -9.52 22.37
CA VAL A 143 -15.44 -8.18 21.91
C VAL A 143 -15.29 -8.15 20.40
N THR A 144 -16.33 -7.69 19.69
CA THR A 144 -16.29 -7.47 18.24
C THR A 144 -16.37 -5.97 17.94
N LEU A 145 -15.70 -5.56 16.86
CA LEU A 145 -15.84 -4.24 16.26
C LEU A 145 -16.16 -4.43 14.78
N ASP A 146 -17.38 -4.07 14.41
CA ASP A 146 -17.89 -4.33 13.06
C ASP A 146 -18.02 -3.01 12.29
N GLY A 147 -17.33 -2.93 11.15
CA GLY A 147 -17.34 -1.76 10.27
C GLY A 147 -18.38 -1.89 9.17
N TYR A 148 -19.25 -0.88 9.03
CA TYR A 148 -20.30 -0.85 8.00
C TYR A 148 -20.19 0.39 7.10
N ALA A 149 -20.53 0.23 5.82
CA ALA A 149 -20.74 1.35 4.92
C ALA A 149 -21.94 2.18 5.41
N ARG A 150 -21.78 3.50 5.47
CA ARG A 150 -22.86 4.41 5.88
C ARG A 150 -23.60 4.91 4.65
N GLU A 151 -24.93 4.79 4.68
CA GLU A 151 -25.77 5.29 3.58
C GLU A 151 -25.61 6.80 3.35
N TRP A 152 -25.41 7.60 4.42
CA TRP A 152 -25.34 9.06 4.32
C TRP A 152 -24.09 9.62 4.98
N THR A 153 -23.35 10.45 4.24
CA THR A 153 -22.19 11.20 4.77
C THR A 153 -22.14 12.60 4.15
N LYS A 154 -22.16 13.65 4.98
CA LYS A 154 -22.11 15.06 4.55
C LYS A 154 -23.12 15.41 3.44
N GLY A 155 -24.36 14.91 3.57
CA GLY A 155 -25.44 15.14 2.61
C GLY A 155 -25.35 14.35 1.30
N ARG A 156 -24.33 13.49 1.13
CA ARG A 156 -24.21 12.59 -0.03
C ARG A 156 -24.67 11.19 0.35
N ARG A 157 -25.44 10.57 -0.54
CA ARG A 157 -25.88 9.18 -0.41
C ARG A 157 -24.83 8.25 -1.01
N THR A 158 -24.31 7.34 -0.20
CA THR A 158 -23.44 6.24 -0.62
C THR A 158 -24.32 5.13 -1.18
N LEU A 159 -24.12 4.79 -2.45
CA LEU A 159 -24.77 3.62 -3.07
C LEU A 159 -23.97 2.33 -2.84
N HIS A 160 -22.65 2.47 -2.76
CA HIS A 160 -21.70 1.43 -2.44
C HIS A 160 -20.33 2.07 -2.17
N LEU A 161 -19.44 1.31 -1.55
CA LEU A 161 -18.02 1.57 -1.46
C LEU A 161 -17.26 0.48 -2.21
N VAL A 162 -16.12 0.84 -2.80
CA VAL A 162 -15.17 -0.12 -3.35
C VAL A 162 -13.90 -0.04 -2.51
N TYR A 163 -13.56 -1.15 -1.85
CA TYR A 163 -12.37 -1.26 -1.03
C TYR A 163 -11.26 -1.94 -1.79
N ASP A 164 -10.09 -1.32 -1.81
CA ASP A 164 -8.89 -1.85 -2.43
C ASP A 164 -7.81 -2.08 -1.38
N ALA A 165 -7.01 -3.12 -1.58
CA ALA A 165 -5.90 -3.41 -0.71
C ALA A 165 -4.71 -3.90 -1.53
N TYR A 166 -3.52 -3.40 -1.18
CA TYR A 166 -2.31 -4.14 -1.52
C TYR A 166 -2.20 -5.34 -0.57
N ALA A 167 -2.76 -6.48 -0.98
CA ALA A 167 -3.11 -7.57 -0.08
C ALA A 167 -1.97 -8.06 0.85
N PRO A 168 -0.75 -8.38 0.35
CA PRO A 168 0.35 -8.80 1.22
C PRO A 168 0.73 -7.74 2.26
N MET A 169 0.79 -6.47 1.86
CA MET A 169 1.10 -5.34 2.74
C MET A 169 0.00 -5.13 3.79
N ALA A 170 -1.28 -5.18 3.38
CA ALA A 170 -2.41 -5.03 4.29
C ALA A 170 -2.43 -6.15 5.36
N VAL A 171 -2.20 -7.41 4.97
CA VAL A 171 -2.13 -8.54 5.93
C VAL A 171 -0.92 -8.41 6.85
N ALA A 172 0.24 -7.98 6.33
CA ALA A 172 1.42 -7.73 7.16
C ALA A 172 1.15 -6.65 8.22
N GLU A 173 0.44 -5.59 7.86
CA GLU A 173 0.05 -4.52 8.78
C GLU A 173 -0.97 -4.98 9.81
N MET A 174 -1.99 -5.77 9.42
CA MET A 174 -2.93 -6.38 10.36
C MET A 174 -2.21 -7.27 11.41
N ARG A 175 -1.23 -8.07 10.98
CA ARG A 175 -0.39 -8.86 11.89
C ARG A 175 0.41 -7.99 12.85
N ARG A 176 0.96 -6.86 12.36
CA ARG A 176 1.68 -5.90 13.20
C ARG A 176 0.77 -5.33 14.28
N LEU A 177 -0.44 -4.92 13.90
CA LEU A 177 -1.46 -4.43 14.83
C LEU A 177 -1.88 -5.49 15.85
N GLY A 178 -2.02 -6.75 15.43
CA GLY A 178 -2.29 -7.87 16.34
C GLY A 178 -1.19 -8.04 17.40
N ARG A 179 0.09 -8.03 16.99
CA ARG A 179 1.22 -8.06 17.95
C ARG A 179 1.20 -6.88 18.91
N GLU A 180 0.89 -5.69 18.42
CA GLU A 180 0.82 -4.49 19.27
C GLU A 180 -0.35 -4.56 20.26
N ALA A 181 -1.49 -5.13 19.84
CA ALA A 181 -2.62 -5.35 20.72
C ALA A 181 -2.26 -6.31 21.88
N HIS A 182 -1.57 -7.42 21.59
CA HIS A 182 -1.09 -8.36 22.61
C HIS A 182 -0.10 -7.74 23.60
N LYS A 183 0.75 -6.81 23.15
CA LYS A 183 1.66 -6.09 24.07
C LYS A 183 0.93 -5.13 24.99
N ARG A 184 -0.16 -4.54 24.52
CA ARG A 184 -0.87 -3.45 25.21
C ARG A 184 -2.04 -3.92 26.06
N PHE A 185 -2.66 -5.04 25.69
CA PHE A 185 -3.88 -5.52 26.29
C PHE A 185 -3.75 -7.00 26.65
N ASP A 186 -4.37 -7.38 27.76
CA ASP A 186 -4.50 -8.77 28.18
C ASP A 186 -5.62 -9.46 27.37
N ILE A 187 -5.29 -9.79 26.11
CA ILE A 187 -6.16 -10.51 25.19
C ILE A 187 -5.52 -11.85 24.82
N GLU A 188 -6.36 -12.87 24.67
CA GLU A 188 -5.85 -14.21 24.37
C GLU A 188 -5.66 -14.45 22.87
N HIS A 189 -6.66 -14.06 22.07
CA HIS A 189 -6.67 -14.24 20.62
C HIS A 189 -7.29 -13.01 19.96
N ILE A 190 -6.82 -12.69 18.75
CA ILE A 190 -7.31 -11.61 17.90
C ILE A 190 -7.54 -12.10 16.46
N GLY A 191 -8.69 -11.75 15.91
CA GLY A 191 -9.04 -12.01 14.52
C GLY A 191 -9.35 -10.71 13.79
N ILE A 192 -8.74 -10.48 12.63
CA ILE A 192 -9.06 -9.33 11.77
C ILE A 192 -9.44 -9.87 10.39
N VAL A 193 -10.66 -9.56 9.94
CA VAL A 193 -11.13 -9.86 8.59
C VAL A 193 -11.54 -8.55 7.94
N HIS A 194 -11.01 -8.26 6.75
CA HIS A 194 -11.41 -7.09 5.98
C HIS A 194 -11.96 -7.50 4.62
N ARG A 195 -13.08 -6.90 4.24
CA ARG A 195 -13.71 -7.14 2.94
C ARG A 195 -13.19 -6.14 1.92
N THR A 196 -12.63 -6.64 0.82
CA THR A 196 -12.28 -5.85 -0.37
C THR A 196 -13.36 -5.97 -1.45
N GLY A 197 -13.26 -5.14 -2.48
CA GLY A 197 -14.26 -5.04 -3.53
C GLY A 197 -15.48 -4.23 -3.11
N ARG A 198 -16.59 -4.46 -3.83
CA ARG A 198 -17.83 -3.70 -3.65
C ARG A 198 -18.54 -4.11 -2.35
N THR A 199 -18.88 -3.12 -1.53
CA THR A 199 -19.72 -3.23 -0.34
C THR A 199 -20.89 -2.26 -0.47
N ASP A 200 -22.11 -2.76 -0.30
CA ASP A 200 -23.34 -1.96 -0.36
C ASP A 200 -23.70 -1.36 1.01
#